data_AF-A0A2G6ET87-F1
#
_entry.id   AF-A0A2G6ET87-F1
#
_cell.length_a   1.000
_cell.length_b   1.000
_cell.length_c   1.000
_cell.angle_alpha   90.00
_cell.angle_beta   90.00
_cell.angle_gamma   90.00
#
_symmetry.space_group_name_H-M   'P 1'
#
loop_
_entity.id
_entity.type
_entity.pdbx_description
1 polymer ?
#
loop_
_entity_poly.entity_id
_entity_poly.type
_entity_poly.pdbx_seq_one_letter_code
_entity_poly.pdbx_strand_id
1 'polypeptide(L)' 'MVLVKYERQLAAVSDEDDAIVVDDELELAPLIEQELILALPMIAKHDDCQATYDNTPAAEAERQQPFANLKDLLNK' A
#
# COMPACT_ATOMS: atom_id res chain seq x y z
N MET A 1 -8.81 8.96 15.50
CA MET A 1 -7.63 8.31 16.09
C MET A 1 -7.27 8.95 17.43
N VAL A 2 -7.28 8.16 18.51
CA VAL A 2 -6.98 8.55 19.90
C VAL A 2 -5.84 7.68 20.43
N LEU A 3 -4.91 8.29 21.18
CA LEU A 3 -3.79 7.57 21.77
C LEU A 3 -4.06 7.29 23.25
N VAL A 4 -3.89 6.03 23.68
CA VAL A 4 -4.05 5.62 25.08
C VAL A 4 -2.81 4.90 25.57
N LYS A 5 -2.52 4.96 26.88
CA LYS A 5 -1.32 4.33 27.46
C LYS A 5 -1.54 2.87 27.89
N TYR A 6 -2.78 2.51 28.22
CA TYR A 6 -3.12 1.18 28.70
C TYR A 6 -4.40 0.68 28.04
N GLU A 7 -4.45 -0.63 27.77
CA GLU A 7 -5.62 -1.30 27.15
C GLU A 7 -6.93 -1.04 27.87
N ARG A 8 -6.92 -0.96 29.22
CA ARG A 8 -8.13 -0.66 30.01
C ARG A 8 -8.80 0.66 29.65
N GLN A 9 -8.08 1.58 29.03
CA GLN A 9 -8.61 2.89 28.61
C GLN A 9 -9.40 2.79 27.31
N LEU A 10 -9.23 1.72 26.52
CA LEU A 10 -9.98 1.50 25.27
C LEU A 10 -11.48 1.43 25.52
N ALA A 11 -11.91 0.86 26.64
CA ALA A 11 -13.33 0.77 27.01
C ALA A 11 -14.01 2.13 27.26
N ALA A 12 -13.23 3.21 27.40
CA ALA A 12 -13.73 4.57 27.58
C ALA A 12 -13.68 5.40 26.29
N VAL A 13 -13.15 4.84 25.19
CA VAL A 13 -13.12 5.50 23.88
C VAL A 13 -14.47 5.29 23.19
N SER A 14 -14.92 6.31 22.44
CA SER A 14 -16.13 6.23 21.61
C SER A 14 -15.94 5.19 20.50
N ASP A 15 -16.99 4.46 20.14
CA ASP A 15 -16.96 3.53 19.00
C ASP A 15 -16.76 4.25 17.66
N GLU A 16 -16.97 5.57 17.61
CA GLU A 16 -16.72 6.41 16.43
C GLU A 16 -15.23 6.77 16.25
N ASP A 17 -14.41 6.57 17.29
CA ASP A 17 -13.01 6.92 17.31
C ASP A 17 -12.12 5.67 17.26
N ASP A 18 -11.21 5.61 16.28
CA ASP A 18 -10.13 4.62 16.32
C ASP A 18 -9.19 4.91 17.49
N ALA A 19 -8.78 3.91 18.26
CA ALA A 19 -7.80 4.08 19.34
C ALA A 19 -6.61 3.14 19.22
N ILE A 20 -5.43 3.66 19.60
CA ILE A 20 -4.16 2.93 19.59
C ILE A 20 -3.55 2.99 20.98
N VAL A 21 -3.15 1.83 21.49
CA VAL A 21 -2.36 1.73 22.73
C VAL A 21 -0.90 2.00 22.38
N VAL A 22 -0.28 2.96 23.04
CA VAL A 22 1.09 3.40 22.78
C VAL A 22 1.91 3.43 24.06
N ASP A 23 3.19 3.08 23.91
CA ASP A 23 4.19 3.21 24.96
C ASP A 23 4.62 4.68 25.14
N ASP A 24 5.68 4.94 25.91
CA ASP A 24 6.17 6.30 26.18
C ASP A 24 6.71 7.01 24.92
N GLU A 25 7.12 6.24 23.91
CA GLU A 25 7.58 6.73 22.63
C GLU A 25 6.76 6.12 21.48
N LEU A 26 6.52 6.91 20.45
CA LEU A 26 5.75 6.53 19.27
C LEU A 26 6.46 7.01 18.01
N GLU A 27 6.73 6.09 17.09
CA GLU A 27 7.27 6.43 15.78
C GLU A 27 6.18 7.07 14.91
N LEU A 28 6.24 8.39 14.75
CA LEU A 28 5.22 9.14 14.02
C LEU A 28 5.29 8.95 12.50
N ALA A 29 6.50 8.83 11.94
CA ALA A 29 6.69 8.70 10.51
C ALA A 29 5.92 7.51 9.90
N PRO A 30 6.06 6.26 10.40
CA PRO A 30 5.30 5.13 9.87
C PRO A 30 3.79 5.26 10.10
N LEU A 31 3.35 5.87 11.21
CA LEU A 31 1.94 6.08 11.50
C LEU A 31 1.30 7.08 10.52
N ILE A 32 1.97 8.21 10.28
CA ILE A 32 1.52 9.24 9.34
C ILE A 32 1.48 8.68 7.92
N GLU A 33 2.44 7.86 7.52
CA GLU A 33 2.44 7.22 6.21
C GLU A 33 1.19 6.35 6.00
N GLN A 34 0.81 5.56 7.00
CA GLN A 34 -0.40 4.72 6.93
C GLN A 34 -1.67 5.57 6.82
N GLU A 35 -1.80 6.60 7.66
CA GLU A 35 -2.95 7.52 7.59
C GLU A 35 -3.03 8.26 6.25
N LEU A 36 -1.88 8.66 5.70
CA LEU A 36 -1.82 9.27 4.38
C LEU A 36 -2.31 8.31 3.30
N ILE A 37 -1.86 7.05 3.32
CA ILE A 37 -2.32 6.03 2.37
C ILE A 37 -3.83 5.81 2.48
N LEU A 38 -4.38 5.76 3.68
CA LEU A 38 -5.83 5.59 3.91
C LEU A 38 -6.63 6.83 3.47
N ALA A 39 -6.04 8.01 3.56
CA ALA A 39 -6.65 9.25 3.08
C ALA A 39 -6.54 9.43 1.55
N LEU A 40 -5.70 8.64 0.87
CA LEU A 40 -5.57 8.75 -0.59
C LEU A 40 -6.90 8.36 -1.27
N PRO A 41 -7.30 9.10 -2.30
CA PRO A 41 -8.51 8.77 -3.04
C PRO A 41 -8.31 7.44 -3.78
N MET A 42 -9.33 6.56 -3.74
CA MET A 42 -9.30 5.28 -4.46
C MET A 42 -9.18 5.45 -5.99
N ILE A 43 -9.53 6.62 -6.51
CA ILE A 43 -9.43 6.97 -7.92
C ILE A 43 -8.66 8.28 -8.00
N ALA A 44 -7.72 8.35 -8.94
CA ALA A 44 -6.96 9.55 -9.20
C ALA A 44 -7.90 10.71 -9.60
N LYS A 45 -7.76 11.86 -8.95
CA LYS A 45 -8.67 13.01 -9.10
C LYS A 45 -8.23 14.01 -10.18
N HIS A 46 -7.35 13.63 -11.10
CA HIS A 46 -6.94 14.54 -12.18
C HIS A 46 -8.08 14.75 -13.18
N ASP A 47 -8.17 15.96 -13.74
CA ASP A 47 -9.25 16.36 -14.66
C ASP A 47 -9.31 15.50 -15.93
N ASP A 48 -8.17 14.95 -16.35
CA ASP A 48 -8.07 14.01 -17.48
C ASP A 48 -7.68 12.62 -16.96
N CYS A 49 -8.60 11.94 -16.28
CA CYS A 49 -8.41 10.58 -15.77
C CYS A 49 -8.84 9.51 -16.78
N GLN A 50 -8.32 9.60 -17.99
CA GLN A 50 -8.25 8.48 -18.91
C GLN A 50 -7.23 7.50 -18.34
N ALA A 51 -7.69 6.51 -17.58
CA ALA A 51 -6.86 5.35 -17.33
C ALA A 51 -6.46 4.81 -18.71
N THR A 52 -5.16 4.75 -19.01
CA THR A 52 -4.62 4.22 -20.27
C THR A 52 -4.81 2.70 -20.32
N TYR A 53 -6.04 2.24 -20.10
CA TYR A 53 -6.56 1.01 -20.66
C TYR A 53 -7.13 1.34 -22.05
N ASP A 54 -6.39 2.13 -22.83
CA ASP A 54 -6.45 1.88 -24.24
C ASP A 54 -6.09 0.41 -24.36
N ASN A 55 -7.03 -0.37 -24.88
CA ASN A 55 -6.74 -1.65 -25.48
C ASN A 55 -5.76 -1.35 -26.61
N THR A 56 -4.49 -1.04 -26.29
CA THR A 56 -3.38 -1.31 -27.18
C THR A 56 -3.63 -2.76 -27.55
N PRO A 57 -4.00 -3.08 -28.80
CA PRO A 57 -4.02 -4.48 -29.22
C PRO A 57 -2.66 -4.97 -28.78
N ALA A 58 -2.64 -5.92 -27.83
CA ALA A 58 -1.42 -6.34 -27.14
C ALA A 58 -0.37 -6.40 -28.23
N ALA A 59 0.52 -5.40 -28.27
CA ALA A 59 1.55 -5.41 -29.28
C ALA A 59 2.16 -6.77 -29.04
N GLU A 60 2.15 -7.64 -30.05
CA GLU A 60 2.69 -8.98 -29.94
C GLU A 60 4.14 -8.76 -29.55
N ALA A 61 4.36 -8.65 -28.24
CA ALA A 61 5.66 -8.48 -27.67
C ALA A 61 6.24 -9.82 -28.00
N GLU A 62 7.13 -9.83 -29.01
CA GLU A 62 7.90 -11.01 -29.36
C GLU A 62 8.27 -11.66 -28.05
N ARG A 63 7.82 -12.89 -27.85
CA ARG A 63 7.91 -13.58 -26.58
C ARG A 63 9.39 -13.79 -26.29
N GLN A 64 10.05 -12.78 -25.72
CA GLN A 64 11.43 -12.83 -25.35
C GLN A 64 11.51 -13.88 -24.26
N GLN A 65 12.24 -14.97 -24.52
CA GLN A 65 12.51 -16.00 -23.53
C GLN A 65 13.78 -15.59 -22.80
N PRO A 66 13.71 -14.78 -21.73
CA PRO A 66 14.88 -14.15 -21.11
C PRO A 66 15.77 -15.18 -20.41
N PHE A 67 15.26 -16.40 -20.32
CA PHE A 67 15.76 -17.51 -19.53
C PHE A 67 15.98 -18.78 -20.36
N ALA A 68 15.85 -18.71 -21.70
CA ALA A 68 16.04 -19.86 -22.59
C ALA A 68 17.41 -20.54 -22.38
N ASN A 69 18.42 -19.76 -22.03
CA ASN A 69 19.80 -20.23 -21.84
C ASN A 69 20.13 -20.61 -20.39
N LEU A 70 19.17 -20.58 -19.45
CA LEU A 70 19.43 -20.98 -18.05
C LEU A 70 19.88 -22.44 -17.93
N LYS A 71 19.42 -23.31 -18.84
CA LYS A 71 19.77 -24.73 -18.84
C LYS A 71 21.26 -24.96 -19.09
N ASP A 72 21.91 -24.08 -19.84
CA ASP A 72 23.33 -24.17 -20.18
C ASP A 72 24.23 -23.78 -19.00
N LEU A 73 23.69 -23.04 -18.04
CA LEU A 73 24.39 -22.60 -16.82
C LEU A 73 24.31 -23.63 -15.69
N LEU A 74 23.40 -24.61 -15.78
CA LEU A 74 23.20 -25.65 -14.76
C LEU A 74 24.11 -26.88 -14.92
N ASN A 75 24.80 -27.01 -16.06
CA ASN A 75 25.66 -28.17 -16.38
C ASN A 75 27.17 -27.82 -16.42
N LYS A 76 27.57 -26.70 -15.79
CA LYS A 76 28.97 -26.37 -15.48
C LYS A 76 29.24 -26.60 -14.00
#